data_AF-A0A5J4YBH5-F1
#
_entry.id   AF-A0A5J4YBH5-F1
#
_cell.length_a   1.000
_cell.length_b   1.000
_cell.length_c   1.000
_cell.angle_alpha   90.00
_cell.angle_beta   90.00
_cell.angle_gamma   90.00
#
_symmetry.space_group_name_H-M   'P 1'
#
loop_
_entity.id
_entity.type
_entity.pdbx_description
1 polymer ?
#
loop_
_entity_poly.entity_id
_entity_poly.type
_entity_poly.pdbx_seq_one_letter_code
_entity_poly.pdbx_strand_id
1 'polypeptide(L)'
;MMRGGTFGNISTSLTFLDAYQGPLQWQTSYNLVALRHISFAVDKHWSSNQLAVQEPVRAHLDTLKARQKASLPAGAYNLITYLAYVYYPPLYIAGPICTFNSFASQLRVPMRLQHKYVFLYAGRLACAMLLMEIMNHSLYFNSIAKHKLWQRYGAQLRLSTADMGMISFWVLMFMWLKFLVIWRFFRMWALVDGIQVPENMLRCICNNYDIEGFWKGWHASYNQWLVRYMYVPLGGSSTRLLNVWLIFTFVALWHDLEWRLIGWAWLTCVFFTPEIVGFVVGTDGILPFAQRCLLEPWFMLGTFVVCFSAVQIMFELRSVEQRQQAAVQSSSMHSHAVTQTAQT
;
A
#
# COMPACT_ATOMS: atom_id res chain seq x y z
N MET A 1 -16.79 3.55 8.59
CA MET A 1 -15.75 4.59 8.72
C MET A 1 -15.93 5.31 10.06
N MET A 2 -15.03 5.06 11.01
CA MET A 2 -15.08 5.70 12.32
C MET A 2 -14.77 7.20 12.17
N ARG A 3 -15.79 8.06 12.33
CA ARG A 3 -15.53 9.49 12.59
C ARG A 3 -14.72 9.55 13.89
N GLY A 4 -13.56 10.21 13.85
CA GLY A 4 -12.74 10.38 15.05
C GLY A 4 -13.57 10.95 16.20
N GLY A 5 -13.31 10.51 17.43
CA GLY A 5 -14.00 11.03 18.61
C GLY A 5 -13.82 12.54 18.73
N THR A 6 -14.85 13.23 19.23
CA THR A 6 -14.80 14.65 19.52
C THR A 6 -13.91 14.89 20.75
N PHE A 7 -13.14 15.98 20.74
CA PHE A 7 -12.33 16.40 21.87
C PHE A 7 -13.18 16.72 23.10
N GLY A 8 -14.43 17.17 22.90
CA GLY A 8 -15.42 17.32 23.97
C GLY A 8 -15.76 16.02 24.71
N ASN A 9 -15.62 14.86 24.07
CA ASN A 9 -15.81 13.57 24.75
C ASN A 9 -14.61 13.21 25.66
N ILE A 10 -13.44 13.81 25.43
CA ILE A 10 -12.25 13.62 26.27
C ILE A 10 -12.28 14.60 27.44
N SER A 11 -12.57 15.88 27.16
CA SER A 11 -12.73 16.91 28.18
C SER A 11 -13.53 18.10 27.66
N THR A 12 -14.43 18.63 28.48
CA THR A 12 -15.19 19.86 28.18
C THR A 12 -14.29 21.07 27.91
N SER A 13 -13.08 21.12 28.51
CA SER A 13 -12.10 22.18 28.24
C SER A 13 -11.50 22.13 26.83
N LEU A 14 -11.58 20.98 26.16
CA LEU A 14 -11.06 20.77 24.81
C LEU A 14 -12.14 20.88 23.73
N THR A 15 -13.40 21.17 24.10
CA THR A 15 -14.51 21.29 23.15
C THR A 15 -14.28 22.41 22.12
N PHE A 16 -13.50 23.44 22.45
CA PHE A 16 -13.14 24.48 21.48
C PHE A 16 -12.34 23.93 20.29
N LEU A 17 -11.61 22.81 20.46
CA LEU A 17 -10.85 22.17 19.38
C LEU A 17 -11.75 21.45 18.37
N ASP A 18 -12.97 21.07 18.76
CA ASP A 18 -13.94 20.46 17.84
C ASP A 18 -14.38 21.43 16.73
N ALA A 19 -14.27 22.74 16.96
CA ALA A 19 -14.50 23.77 15.96
C ALA A 19 -13.37 23.84 14.90
N TYR A 20 -12.18 23.33 15.21
CA TYR A 20 -11.02 23.35 14.34
C TYR A 20 -10.84 22.01 13.62
N GLN A 21 -11.75 21.71 12.70
CA GLN A 21 -11.53 20.64 11.74
C GLN A 21 -10.60 21.16 10.63
N GLY A 22 -9.31 20.87 10.77
CA GLY A 22 -8.31 21.22 9.75
C GLY A 22 -8.67 20.66 8.36
N PRO A 23 -7.99 21.12 7.30
CA PRO A 23 -8.31 20.75 5.93
C PRO A 23 -8.10 19.24 5.63
N LEU A 24 -7.35 18.54 6.48
CA LEU A 24 -7.07 17.11 6.37
C LEU A 24 -7.52 16.40 7.65
N GLN A 25 -8.28 15.32 7.45
CA GLN A 25 -8.62 14.40 8.52
C GLN A 25 -7.35 13.66 8.97
N TRP A 26 -7.12 13.58 10.28
CA TRP A 26 -5.92 12.95 10.84
C TRP A 26 -5.80 11.48 10.41
N GLN A 27 -6.93 10.78 10.24
CA GLN A 27 -6.97 9.38 9.83
C GLN A 27 -6.34 9.18 8.44
N THR A 28 -6.43 10.17 7.56
CA THR A 28 -5.95 10.06 6.17
C THR A 28 -4.44 9.84 6.10
N SER A 29 -3.67 10.41 7.03
CA SER A 29 -2.20 10.32 7.03
C SER A 29 -1.68 9.34 8.09
N TYR A 30 -2.55 8.83 8.97
CA TYR A 30 -2.16 8.02 10.12
C TYR A 30 -1.39 6.76 9.72
N ASN A 31 -1.79 6.09 8.64
CA ASN A 31 -1.17 4.82 8.24
C ASN A 31 0.32 4.99 7.92
N LEU A 32 0.71 6.05 7.21
CA LEU A 32 2.13 6.32 6.92
C LEU A 32 2.89 6.80 8.16
N VAL A 33 2.24 7.62 8.99
CA VAL A 33 2.80 8.11 10.25
C VAL A 33 3.06 6.96 11.23
N ALA A 34 2.17 5.96 11.30
CA ALA A 34 2.35 4.74 12.10
C ALA A 34 3.62 3.97 11.69
N LEU A 35 3.88 3.81 10.39
CA LEU A 35 5.12 3.17 9.90
C LEU A 35 6.36 3.97 10.32
N ARG A 36 6.28 5.30 10.34
CA ARG A 36 7.38 6.16 10.82
C ARG A 36 7.62 5.99 12.31
N HIS A 37 6.56 5.94 13.13
CA HIS A 37 6.68 5.68 14.56
C HIS A 37 7.37 4.34 14.83
N ILE A 38 6.93 3.28 14.15
CA ILE A 38 7.53 1.94 14.26
C ILE A 38 9.01 2.00 13.84
N SER A 39 9.34 2.61 12.69
CA SER A 39 10.73 2.74 12.25
C SER A 39 11.62 3.40 13.29
N PHE A 40 11.19 4.53 13.86
CA PHE A 40 11.97 5.23 14.88
C PHE A 40 12.13 4.39 16.15
N ALA A 41 11.04 3.81 16.66
CA ALA A 41 11.06 3.03 17.89
C ALA A 41 11.99 1.81 17.76
N VAL A 42 11.87 1.08 16.65
CA VAL A 42 12.67 -0.12 16.39
C VAL A 42 14.13 0.24 16.11
N ASP A 43 14.42 1.24 15.28
CA ASP A 43 15.80 1.64 15.00
C ASP A 43 16.50 2.18 16.26
N LYS A 44 15.78 2.93 17.12
CA LYS A 44 16.30 3.39 18.43
C LYS A 44 16.57 2.21 19.36
N HIS A 45 15.64 1.25 19.42
CA HIS A 45 15.79 0.05 20.24
C HIS A 45 16.99 -0.78 19.80
N TRP A 46 17.12 -1.06 18.49
CA TRP A 46 18.28 -1.77 17.94
C TRP A 46 19.60 -1.03 18.18
N SER A 47 19.61 0.30 18.04
CA SER A 47 20.78 1.11 18.38
C SER A 47 21.15 1.04 19.86
N SER A 48 20.20 0.76 20.75
CA SER A 48 20.43 0.69 22.20
C SER A 48 20.80 -0.72 22.67
N ASN A 49 20.27 -1.76 22.01
CA ASN A 49 20.39 -3.15 22.43
C ASN A 49 21.50 -3.96 21.76
N GLN A 50 22.14 -3.46 20.70
CA GLN A 50 23.12 -4.24 19.95
C GLN A 50 24.38 -3.43 19.67
N LEU A 51 25.58 -4.01 19.87
CA LEU A 51 26.13 -4.99 18.92
C LEU A 51 26.09 -4.43 17.48
N ALA A 52 26.27 -3.11 17.34
CA ALA A 52 26.71 -2.53 16.09
C ALA A 52 28.07 -3.17 15.81
N VAL A 53 28.11 -4.09 14.85
CA VAL A 53 29.26 -4.17 13.96
C VAL A 53 29.50 -2.72 13.54
N GLN A 54 30.48 -2.09 14.18
CA GLN A 54 31.00 -0.79 13.81
C GLN A 54 31.75 -0.99 12.50
N GLU A 55 31.04 -1.31 11.43
CA GLU A 55 31.61 -1.08 10.12
C GLU A 55 31.71 0.45 9.96
N PRO A 56 32.91 0.97 9.69
CA PRO A 56 33.13 2.40 9.66
C PRO A 56 32.21 3.04 8.61
N VAL A 57 31.36 3.94 9.11
CA VAL A 57 30.26 4.66 8.47
C VAL A 57 30.66 5.44 7.20
N ARG A 58 31.95 5.48 6.81
CA ARG A 58 32.42 6.32 5.71
C ARG A 58 32.50 5.66 4.33
N ALA A 59 32.62 4.33 4.23
CA ALA A 59 32.85 3.67 2.93
C ALA A 59 31.59 3.09 2.26
N HIS A 60 30.46 3.00 2.97
CA HIS A 60 29.27 2.30 2.48
C HIS A 60 27.99 3.14 2.43
N LEU A 61 27.99 4.43 2.80
CA LEU A 61 26.79 5.27 2.77
C LEU A 61 26.44 5.87 1.39
N ASP A 62 27.07 5.40 0.32
CA ASP A 62 26.80 5.90 -1.04
C ASP A 62 25.43 5.47 -1.56
N THR A 63 24.84 4.42 -0.97
CA THR A 63 23.54 3.88 -1.40
C THR A 63 22.47 4.06 -0.34
N LEU A 64 21.22 4.27 -0.80
CA LEU A 64 20.04 4.32 0.07
C LEU A 64 19.88 3.05 0.91
N LYS A 65 20.09 1.88 0.33
CA LYS A 65 19.96 0.59 1.03
C LYS A 65 20.94 0.47 2.19
N ALA A 66 22.17 0.95 2.01
CA ALA A 66 23.16 0.93 3.08
C ALA A 66 22.79 1.93 4.19
N ARG A 67 22.34 3.13 3.83
CA ARG A 67 21.84 4.14 4.80
C ARG A 67 20.62 3.68 5.59
N GLN A 68 19.74 2.91 4.97
CA GLN A 68 18.62 2.27 5.66
C GLN A 68 19.11 1.29 6.72
N LYS A 69 20.20 0.54 6.45
CA LYS A 69 20.73 -0.50 7.33
C LYS A 69 21.64 0.03 8.44
N ALA A 70 22.43 1.07 8.16
CA ALA A 70 23.40 1.61 9.08
C ALA A 70 22.73 2.17 10.35
N SER A 71 23.21 1.72 11.51
CA SER A 71 22.85 2.31 12.80
C SER A 71 23.46 3.70 12.94
N LEU A 72 22.75 4.61 13.61
CA LEU A 72 23.22 5.97 13.86
C LEU A 72 23.78 6.11 15.28
N PRO A 73 24.67 7.08 15.53
CA PRO A 73 25.06 7.46 16.89
C PRO A 73 23.86 7.79 17.77
N ALA A 74 23.90 7.47 19.07
CA ALA A 74 22.79 7.66 20.01
C ALA A 74 22.18 9.08 19.98
N GLY A 75 23.00 10.13 19.85
CA GLY A 75 22.54 11.52 19.72
C GLY A 75 21.69 11.82 18.47
N ALA A 76 21.56 10.88 17.52
CA ALA A 76 20.66 10.99 16.37
C ALA A 76 19.21 10.82 16.75
N TYR A 77 18.96 9.98 17.74
CA TYR A 77 17.63 9.56 18.17
C TYR A 77 17.06 10.56 19.18
N ASN A 78 17.04 11.84 18.80
CA ASN A 78 16.51 12.93 19.60
C ASN A 78 15.13 13.38 19.11
N LEU A 79 14.41 14.13 19.96
CA LEU A 79 13.05 14.57 19.70
C LEU A 79 12.93 15.44 18.45
N ILE A 80 13.91 16.30 18.18
CA ILE A 80 13.88 17.22 17.04
C ILE A 80 13.96 16.44 15.73
N THR A 81 14.94 15.53 15.59
CA THR A 81 15.06 14.66 14.41
C THR A 81 13.83 13.78 14.23
N TYR A 82 13.26 13.29 15.33
CA TYR A 82 12.04 12.51 15.31
C TYR A 82 10.85 13.30 14.77
N LEU A 83 10.60 14.51 15.29
CA LEU A 83 9.51 15.37 14.82
C LEU A 83 9.71 15.76 13.35
N ALA A 84 10.94 16.10 12.95
CA ALA A 84 11.27 16.39 11.56
C ALA A 84 10.99 15.20 10.64
N TYR A 85 11.29 13.98 11.08
CA TYR A 85 11.03 12.75 10.33
C TYR A 85 9.53 12.42 10.25
N VAL A 86 8.82 12.46 11.38
CA VAL A 86 7.39 12.12 11.44
C VAL A 86 6.57 13.08 10.62
N TYR A 87 6.85 14.38 10.71
CA TYR A 87 6.11 15.45 10.04
C TYR A 87 6.77 15.94 8.75
N TYR A 88 7.68 15.17 8.16
CA TYR A 88 8.37 15.56 6.93
C TYR A 88 7.37 15.84 5.78
N PRO A 89 7.17 17.10 5.36
CA PRO A 89 6.03 17.50 4.53
C PRO A 89 5.96 16.78 3.18
N PRO A 90 7.07 16.63 2.41
CA PRO A 90 7.02 15.99 1.10
C PRO A 90 6.53 14.55 1.09
N LEU A 91 6.53 13.86 2.23
CA LEU A 91 6.13 12.45 2.31
C LEU A 91 5.08 12.20 3.39
N TYR A 92 4.50 13.26 3.98
CA TYR A 92 3.58 13.17 5.12
C TYR A 92 2.25 12.50 4.74
N ILE A 93 1.66 12.95 3.62
CA ILE A 93 0.33 12.49 3.17
C ILE A 93 0.44 11.21 2.33
N ALA A 94 1.41 11.17 1.42
CA ALA A 94 1.65 10.04 0.53
C ALA A 94 3.08 10.10 -0.02
N GLY A 95 3.51 9.01 -0.67
CA GLY A 95 4.82 8.93 -1.30
C GLY A 95 5.60 7.69 -0.89
N PRO A 96 6.89 7.62 -1.25
CA PRO A 96 7.78 6.57 -0.77
C PRO A 96 7.94 6.58 0.75
N ILE A 97 7.94 5.39 1.33
CA ILE A 97 8.25 5.19 2.74
C ILE A 97 9.76 5.29 2.91
N CYS A 98 10.19 6.29 3.68
CA CYS A 98 11.57 6.47 4.10
C CYS A 98 11.73 5.89 5.50
N THR A 99 12.84 5.19 5.78
CA THR A 99 13.16 4.72 7.14
C THR A 99 13.84 5.82 7.94
N PHE A 100 13.76 5.74 9.28
CA PHE A 100 14.35 6.76 10.15
C PHE A 100 15.86 6.90 9.93
N ASN A 101 16.61 5.78 9.93
CA ASN A 101 18.06 5.81 9.71
C ASN A 101 18.44 6.41 8.35
N SER A 102 17.67 6.11 7.28
CA SER A 102 17.93 6.68 5.96
C SER A 102 17.64 8.18 5.91
N PHE A 103 16.61 8.66 6.60
CA PHE A 103 16.29 10.09 6.66
C PHE A 103 17.33 10.85 7.51
N ALA A 104 17.55 10.41 8.74
CA ALA A 104 18.44 11.09 9.69
C ALA A 104 19.92 11.05 9.24
N SER A 105 20.36 10.00 8.53
CA SER A 105 21.70 9.99 7.93
C SER A 105 21.88 11.06 6.84
N GLN A 106 20.83 11.36 6.06
CA GLN A 106 20.87 12.37 5.01
C GLN A 106 20.88 13.79 5.57
N LEU A 107 20.23 14.03 6.71
CA LEU A 107 20.31 15.31 7.41
C LEU A 107 21.73 15.61 7.92
N ARG A 108 22.49 14.57 8.29
CA ARG A 108 23.87 14.72 8.79
C ARG A 108 24.91 14.74 7.69
N VAL A 109 24.78 13.81 6.75
CA VAL A 109 25.68 13.66 5.61
C VAL A 109 24.81 13.69 4.36
N PRO A 110 24.53 14.88 3.80
CA PRO A 110 23.69 15.04 2.63
C PRO A 110 24.21 14.22 1.45
N MET A 111 23.30 13.58 0.73
CA MET A 111 23.64 12.95 -0.54
C MET A 111 23.62 14.00 -1.64
N ARG A 112 24.74 14.18 -2.36
CA ARG A 112 24.80 15.13 -3.48
C ARG A 112 23.88 14.67 -4.61
N LEU A 113 22.76 15.38 -4.79
CA LEU A 113 21.86 15.21 -5.92
C LEU A 113 22.26 16.15 -7.05
N GLN A 114 22.47 15.60 -8.25
CA GLN A 114 22.73 16.41 -9.43
C GLN A 114 21.44 17.10 -9.88
N HIS A 115 21.46 18.42 -10.10
CA HIS A 115 20.30 19.16 -10.62
C HIS A 115 19.78 18.58 -11.94
N LYS A 116 20.68 18.09 -12.81
CA LYS A 116 20.31 17.38 -14.05
C LYS A 116 19.44 16.15 -13.78
N TYR A 117 19.73 15.38 -12.73
CA TYR A 117 18.92 14.22 -12.36
C TYR A 117 17.52 14.63 -11.91
N VAL A 118 17.42 15.66 -11.06
CA VAL A 118 16.13 16.17 -10.56
C VAL A 118 15.29 16.74 -11.70
N PHE A 119 15.90 17.49 -12.62
CA PHE A 119 15.24 18.03 -13.81
C PHE A 119 14.71 16.93 -14.74
N LEU A 120 15.52 15.93 -15.07
CA LEU A 120 15.09 14.79 -15.87
C LEU A 120 13.98 13.99 -15.18
N TYR A 121 14.02 13.89 -13.86
CA TYR A 121 12.97 13.25 -13.09
C TYR A 121 11.64 14.02 -13.16
N ALA A 122 11.69 15.35 -13.07
CA ALA A 122 10.53 16.22 -13.27
C ALA A 122 9.91 16.01 -14.66
N GLY A 123 10.74 15.94 -15.70
CA GLY A 123 10.29 15.63 -17.07
C GLY A 123 9.58 14.27 -17.16
N ARG A 124 10.12 13.22 -16.52
CA ARG A 124 9.46 11.90 -16.47
C ARG A 124 8.14 11.92 -15.72
N LEU A 125 8.02 12.71 -14.65
CA LEU A 125 6.75 12.90 -13.94
C LEU A 125 5.73 13.63 -14.83
N ALA A 126 6.14 14.72 -15.49
CA ALA A 126 5.27 15.46 -16.41
C ALA A 126 4.75 14.57 -17.55
N CYS A 127 5.63 13.76 -18.17
CA CYS A 127 5.21 12.80 -19.19
C CYS A 127 4.22 11.75 -18.64
N ALA A 128 4.42 11.26 -17.40
CA ALA A 128 3.48 10.31 -16.79
C ALA A 128 2.12 10.95 -16.47
N MET A 129 2.10 12.21 -16.05
CA MET A 129 0.87 12.98 -15.85
C MET A 129 0.12 13.21 -17.17
N LEU A 130 0.83 13.63 -18.21
CA LEU A 130 0.25 13.80 -19.55
C LEU A 130 -0.30 12.48 -20.10
N LEU A 131 0.43 11.38 -19.95
CA LEU A 131 -0.05 10.06 -20.35
C LEU A 131 -1.33 9.68 -19.62
N MET A 132 -1.40 9.93 -18.31
CA MET A 132 -2.60 9.65 -17.52
C MET A 132 -3.79 10.50 -17.97
N GLU A 133 -3.55 11.76 -18.31
CA GLU A 133 -4.56 12.69 -18.80
C GLU A 133 -5.12 12.27 -20.16
N ILE A 134 -4.24 11.92 -21.11
CA ILE A 134 -4.60 11.36 -22.41
C ILE A 134 -5.40 10.08 -22.21
N MET A 135 -4.95 9.20 -21.32
CA MET A 135 -5.61 7.93 -21.06
C MET A 135 -7.03 8.11 -20.52
N ASN A 136 -7.26 9.07 -19.62
CA ASN A 136 -8.59 9.40 -19.12
C ASN A 136 -9.51 10.01 -20.18
N HIS A 137 -8.96 10.80 -21.11
CA HIS A 137 -9.73 11.42 -22.19
C HIS A 137 -10.06 10.45 -23.32
N SER A 138 -9.15 9.54 -23.65
CA SER A 138 -9.27 8.64 -24.80
C SER A 138 -9.88 7.29 -24.44
N LEU A 139 -9.74 6.83 -23.19
CA LEU A 139 -10.15 5.48 -22.80
C LEU A 139 -11.21 5.50 -21.68
N TYR A 140 -12.41 5.04 -22.00
CA TYR A 140 -13.59 5.11 -21.13
C TYR A 140 -13.71 3.97 -20.10
N PHE A 141 -12.72 3.09 -19.96
CA PHE A 141 -12.78 1.91 -19.09
C PHE A 141 -13.12 2.26 -17.63
N ASN A 142 -12.64 3.40 -17.11
CA ASN A 142 -12.94 3.85 -15.75
C ASN A 142 -14.41 4.22 -15.59
N SER A 143 -15.00 4.87 -16.61
CA SER A 143 -16.42 5.20 -16.63
C SER A 143 -17.28 3.94 -16.72
N ILE A 144 -16.89 3.01 -17.60
CA ILE A 144 -17.54 1.70 -17.77
C ILE A 144 -17.57 0.94 -16.43
N ALA A 145 -16.43 0.88 -15.75
CA ALA A 145 -16.30 0.20 -14.47
C ALA A 145 -17.12 0.89 -13.35
N LYS A 146 -17.03 2.21 -13.24
CA LYS A 146 -17.71 3.00 -12.19
C LYS A 146 -19.23 2.90 -12.28
N HIS A 147 -19.79 3.01 -13.47
CA HIS A 147 -21.24 2.99 -13.68
C HIS A 147 -21.82 1.57 -13.80
N LYS A 148 -20.99 0.54 -13.63
CA LYS A 148 -21.36 -0.87 -13.77
C LYS A 148 -22.18 -1.11 -15.04
N LEU A 149 -21.77 -0.48 -16.15
CA LEU A 149 -22.48 -0.50 -17.42
C LEU A 149 -22.70 -1.94 -17.92
N TRP A 150 -21.84 -2.89 -17.52
CA TRP A 150 -22.01 -4.31 -17.79
C TRP A 150 -23.28 -4.91 -17.15
N GLN A 151 -23.65 -4.53 -15.92
CA GLN A 151 -24.85 -5.06 -15.26
C GLN A 151 -26.12 -4.50 -15.87
N ARG A 152 -26.05 -3.26 -16.36
CA ARG A 152 -27.21 -2.53 -16.88
C ARG A 152 -27.45 -2.79 -18.37
N TYR A 153 -26.37 -2.93 -19.15
CA TYR A 153 -26.43 -2.96 -20.61
C TYR A 153 -25.63 -4.11 -21.24
N GLY A 154 -25.03 -5.01 -20.44
CA GLY A 154 -24.17 -6.09 -20.97
C GLY A 154 -24.85 -6.97 -22.01
N ALA A 155 -26.11 -7.34 -21.80
CA ALA A 155 -26.91 -8.11 -22.75
C ALA A 155 -27.23 -7.31 -24.04
N GLN A 156 -27.45 -6.00 -23.91
CA GLN A 156 -27.79 -5.12 -25.04
C GLN A 156 -26.56 -4.79 -25.91
N LEU A 157 -25.40 -4.60 -25.27
CA LEU A 157 -24.11 -4.32 -25.91
C LEU A 157 -23.40 -5.59 -26.41
N ARG A 158 -23.96 -6.78 -26.14
CA ARG A 158 -23.34 -8.09 -26.45
C ARG A 158 -21.89 -8.21 -25.95
N LEU A 159 -21.62 -7.68 -24.76
CA LEU A 159 -20.27 -7.74 -24.16
C LEU A 159 -19.89 -9.18 -23.85
N SER A 160 -18.82 -9.65 -24.48
CA SER A 160 -18.22 -10.96 -24.25
C SER A 160 -17.44 -11.00 -22.93
N THR A 161 -17.17 -12.20 -22.43
CA THR A 161 -16.24 -12.42 -21.31
C THR A 161 -14.85 -11.88 -21.61
N ALA A 162 -14.42 -11.93 -22.89
CA ALA A 162 -13.16 -11.35 -23.34
C ALA A 162 -13.13 -9.83 -23.16
N ASP A 163 -14.24 -9.13 -23.45
CA ASP A 163 -14.35 -7.68 -23.29
C ASP A 163 -14.25 -7.28 -21.81
N MET A 164 -14.83 -8.10 -20.92
CA MET A 164 -14.68 -7.91 -19.47
C MET A 164 -13.23 -8.04 -19.02
N GLY A 165 -12.50 -9.02 -19.58
CA GLY A 165 -11.07 -9.19 -19.34
C GLY A 165 -10.27 -7.96 -19.77
N MET A 166 -10.55 -7.44 -20.97
CA MET A 166 -9.88 -6.26 -21.52
C MET A 166 -10.16 -4.99 -20.69
N ILE A 167 -11.41 -4.76 -20.27
CA ILE A 167 -11.76 -3.63 -19.41
C ILE A 167 -11.05 -3.75 -18.06
N SER A 168 -11.05 -4.94 -17.45
CA SER A 168 -10.39 -5.19 -16.17
C SER A 168 -8.87 -4.95 -16.24
N PHE A 169 -8.26 -5.41 -17.33
CA PHE A 169 -6.85 -5.16 -17.63
C PHE A 169 -6.54 -3.65 -17.73
N TRP A 170 -7.35 -2.88 -18.44
CA TRP A 170 -7.12 -1.44 -18.59
C TRP A 170 -7.38 -0.65 -17.30
N VAL A 171 -8.37 -1.05 -16.50
CA VAL A 171 -8.57 -0.50 -15.15
C VAL A 171 -7.34 -0.75 -14.28
N LEU A 172 -6.73 -1.94 -14.38
CA LEU A 172 -5.50 -2.28 -13.68
C LEU A 172 -4.30 -1.44 -14.18
N MET A 173 -4.15 -1.24 -15.50
CA MET A 173 -3.12 -0.34 -16.06
C MET A 173 -3.29 1.09 -15.54
N PHE A 174 -4.52 1.58 -15.50
CA PHE A 174 -4.82 2.92 -14.97
C PHE A 174 -4.49 3.02 -13.49
N MET A 175 -4.83 2.01 -12.70
CA MET A 175 -4.48 1.98 -11.28
C MET A 175 -2.96 2.03 -11.08
N TRP A 176 -2.20 1.27 -11.86
CA TRP A 176 -0.74 1.32 -11.86
C TRP A 176 -0.22 2.73 -12.20
N LEU A 177 -0.70 3.34 -13.29
CA LEU A 177 -0.27 4.67 -13.71
C LEU A 177 -0.65 5.77 -12.69
N LYS A 178 -1.84 5.66 -12.09
CA LYS A 178 -2.30 6.56 -11.04
C LYS A 178 -1.35 6.54 -9.84
N PHE A 179 -1.00 5.36 -9.34
CA PHE A 179 -0.06 5.24 -8.21
C PHE A 179 1.35 5.67 -8.60
N LEU A 180 1.80 5.37 -9.82
CA LEU A 180 3.06 5.88 -10.37
C LEU A 180 3.12 7.41 -10.28
N VAL A 181 2.10 8.11 -10.79
CA VAL A 181 2.05 9.58 -10.78
C VAL A 181 2.05 10.13 -9.34
N ILE A 182 1.17 9.61 -8.48
CA ILE A 182 1.06 10.07 -7.09
C ILE A 182 2.40 9.92 -6.36
N TRP A 183 3.02 8.74 -6.39
CA TRP A 183 4.27 8.53 -5.65
C TRP A 183 5.46 9.27 -6.24
N ARG A 184 5.52 9.43 -7.57
CA ARG A 184 6.54 10.25 -8.22
C ARG A 184 6.41 11.72 -7.87
N PHE A 185 5.19 12.23 -7.72
CA PHE A 185 4.95 13.61 -7.31
C PHE A 185 5.54 13.88 -5.93
N PHE A 186 5.21 13.08 -4.92
CA PHE A 186 5.76 13.23 -3.57
C PHE A 186 7.27 13.00 -3.53
N ARG A 187 7.77 12.01 -4.28
CA ARG A 187 9.21 11.78 -4.42
C ARG A 187 9.92 12.98 -5.05
N MET A 188 9.34 13.63 -6.05
CA MET A 188 9.93 14.81 -6.70
C MET A 188 10.20 15.92 -5.69
N TRP A 189 9.22 16.22 -4.81
CA TRP A 189 9.40 17.22 -3.76
C TRP A 189 10.46 16.83 -2.73
N ALA A 190 10.55 15.54 -2.38
CA ALA A 190 11.63 15.07 -1.52
C ALA A 190 13.00 15.24 -2.18
N LEU A 191 13.12 14.99 -3.48
CA LEU A 191 14.37 15.19 -4.23
C LEU A 191 14.76 16.67 -4.36
N VAL A 192 13.77 17.56 -4.54
CA VAL A 192 14.00 19.02 -4.55
C VAL A 192 14.54 19.48 -3.19
N ASP A 193 14.03 18.92 -2.10
CA ASP A 193 14.52 19.17 -0.74
C ASP A 193 15.87 18.51 -0.42
N GLY A 194 16.45 17.75 -1.36
CA GLY A 194 17.75 17.09 -1.16
C GLY A 194 17.68 15.72 -0.49
N ILE A 195 16.48 15.21 -0.18
CA ILE A 195 16.27 13.90 0.44
C ILE A 195 15.97 12.85 -0.64
N GLN A 196 16.88 11.90 -0.77
CA GLN A 196 16.72 10.74 -1.64
C GLN A 196 15.84 9.68 -0.96
N VAL A 197 14.85 9.21 -1.72
CA VAL A 197 13.95 8.12 -1.33
C VAL A 197 13.78 7.11 -2.47
N PRO A 198 13.37 5.85 -2.17
CA PRO A 198 13.20 4.81 -3.19
C PRO A 198 12.10 5.16 -4.19
N GLU A 199 12.24 4.70 -5.43
CA GLU A 199 11.14 4.72 -6.41
C GLU A 199 10.15 3.59 -6.07
N ASN A 200 8.84 3.86 -6.08
CA ASN A 200 7.85 2.88 -5.68
C ASN A 200 7.35 1.97 -6.79
N MET A 201 7.41 2.40 -8.05
CA MET A 201 6.99 1.60 -9.20
C MET A 201 8.20 1.37 -10.09
N LEU A 202 8.81 0.20 -9.96
CA LEU A 202 10.05 -0.14 -10.66
C LEU A 202 9.80 -0.69 -12.06
N ARG A 203 8.67 -1.38 -12.25
CA ARG A 203 8.29 -2.01 -13.52
C ARG A 203 6.81 -1.76 -13.81
N CYS A 204 6.47 -1.78 -15.09
CA CYS A 204 5.07 -1.87 -15.51
C CYS A 204 4.51 -3.22 -15.08
N ILE A 205 3.22 -3.28 -14.74
CA ILE A 205 2.58 -4.52 -14.30
C ILE A 205 2.68 -5.64 -15.36
N CYS A 206 2.63 -5.29 -16.65
CA CYS A 206 2.82 -6.21 -17.78
C CYS A 206 4.26 -6.73 -17.95
N ASN A 207 5.22 -6.17 -17.22
CA ASN A 207 6.64 -6.52 -17.32
C ASN A 207 7.13 -7.22 -16.02
N ASN A 208 6.26 -8.00 -15.39
CA ASN A 208 6.61 -8.88 -14.28
C ASN A 208 6.41 -10.33 -14.72
N TYR A 209 7.39 -11.17 -14.46
CA TYR A 209 7.42 -12.59 -14.85
C TYR A 209 7.22 -13.54 -13.66
N ASP A 210 7.26 -13.01 -12.43
CA ASP A 210 7.07 -13.73 -11.17
C ASP A 210 6.29 -12.87 -10.16
N ILE A 211 5.56 -13.51 -9.24
CA ILE A 211 4.71 -12.81 -8.26
C ILE A 211 5.60 -12.11 -7.23
N GLU A 212 6.68 -12.75 -6.79
CA GLU A 212 7.64 -12.12 -5.87
C GLU A 212 8.24 -10.82 -6.44
N GLY A 213 8.66 -10.85 -7.70
CA GLY A 213 9.18 -9.72 -8.46
C GLY A 213 8.16 -8.59 -8.60
N PHE A 214 6.90 -8.93 -8.86
CA PHE A 214 5.79 -7.96 -8.85
C PHE A 214 5.71 -7.23 -7.50
N TRP A 215 5.67 -7.95 -6.38
CA TRP A 215 5.54 -7.33 -5.05
C TRP A 215 6.79 -6.61 -4.56
N LYS A 216 7.98 -6.98 -5.05
CA LYS A 216 9.21 -6.21 -4.85
C LYS A 216 9.23 -4.91 -5.66
N GLY A 217 8.59 -4.91 -6.83
CA GLY A 217 8.55 -3.78 -7.77
C GLY A 217 7.37 -2.83 -7.58
N TRP A 218 6.26 -3.33 -7.00
CA TRP A 218 5.06 -2.58 -6.66
C TRP A 218 5.16 -2.04 -5.24
N HIS A 219 4.99 -0.73 -5.07
CA HIS A 219 5.20 -0.03 -3.81
C HIS A 219 6.54 -0.39 -3.13
N ALA A 220 7.63 -0.40 -3.90
CA ALA A 220 8.91 -0.97 -3.49
C ALA A 220 9.47 -0.43 -2.17
N SER A 221 9.23 0.84 -1.81
CA SER A 221 9.65 1.37 -0.50
C SER A 221 8.93 0.71 0.68
N TYR A 222 7.66 0.31 0.51
CA TYR A 222 6.90 -0.40 1.52
C TYR A 222 7.40 -1.83 1.66
N ASN A 223 7.66 -2.50 0.53
CA ASN A 223 8.29 -3.81 0.54
C ASN A 223 9.63 -3.79 1.30
N GLN A 224 10.50 -2.80 1.03
CA GLN A 224 11.76 -2.62 1.77
C GLN A 224 11.53 -2.41 3.28
N TRP A 225 10.51 -1.63 3.64
CA TRP A 225 10.12 -1.40 5.03
C TRP A 225 9.66 -2.70 5.70
N LEU A 226 8.74 -3.44 5.08
CA LEU A 226 8.25 -4.74 5.57
C LEU A 226 9.39 -5.75 5.72
N VAL A 227 10.30 -5.79 4.75
CA VAL A 227 11.47 -6.67 4.81
C VAL A 227 12.33 -6.35 6.03
N ARG A 228 12.62 -5.07 6.27
CA ARG A 228 13.48 -4.63 7.37
C ARG A 228 12.83 -4.84 8.75
N TYR A 229 11.60 -4.38 8.92
CA TYR A 229 10.97 -4.27 10.25
C TYR A 229 10.08 -5.46 10.62
N MET A 230 9.73 -6.33 9.66
CA MET A 230 8.90 -7.51 9.92
C MET A 230 9.56 -8.81 9.44
N TYR A 231 9.87 -8.93 8.15
CA TYR A 231 10.36 -10.19 7.57
C TYR A 231 11.66 -10.68 8.22
N VAL A 232 12.68 -9.82 8.33
CA VAL A 232 13.97 -10.18 8.93
C VAL A 232 13.83 -10.54 10.42
N PRO A 233 13.17 -9.73 11.27
CA PRO A 233 12.92 -10.10 12.67
C PRO A 233 12.12 -11.40 12.87
N LEU A 234 11.24 -11.77 11.94
CA LEU A 234 10.46 -13.01 12.02
C LEU A 234 11.22 -14.29 11.61
N GLY A 235 12.53 -14.18 11.29
CA GLY A 235 13.38 -15.31 10.88
C GLY A 235 13.74 -15.30 9.39
N GLY A 236 13.22 -14.34 8.61
CA GLY A 236 13.61 -14.16 7.21
C GLY A 236 13.28 -15.38 6.35
N SER A 237 14.29 -15.91 5.65
CA SER A 237 14.10 -17.02 4.72
C SER A 237 13.78 -18.36 5.39
N SER A 238 14.15 -18.57 6.65
CA SER A 238 13.86 -19.85 7.34
C SER A 238 12.37 -20.02 7.64
N THR A 239 11.64 -18.93 7.84
CA THR A 239 10.20 -18.90 8.15
C THR A 239 9.36 -18.32 7.01
N ARG A 240 9.88 -18.39 5.77
CA ARG A 240 9.32 -17.70 4.59
C ARG A 240 7.81 -17.91 4.42
N LEU A 241 7.32 -19.15 4.54
CA LEU A 241 5.89 -19.45 4.39
C LEU A 241 5.03 -18.72 5.44
N LEU A 242 5.40 -18.81 6.73
CA LEU A 242 4.70 -18.13 7.81
C LEU A 242 4.75 -16.60 7.62
N ASN A 243 5.92 -16.08 7.21
CA ASN A 243 6.13 -14.65 7.04
C ASN A 243 5.22 -14.05 5.98
N VAL A 244 4.95 -14.78 4.87
CA VAL A 244 4.03 -14.32 3.82
C VAL A 244 2.64 -14.06 4.42
N TRP A 245 2.08 -15.01 5.17
CA TRP A 245 0.76 -14.87 5.79
C TRP A 245 0.69 -13.70 6.77
N LEU A 246 1.68 -13.57 7.65
CA LEU A 246 1.73 -12.48 8.64
C LEU A 246 1.89 -11.11 7.97
N ILE A 247 2.78 -11.01 6.99
CA ILE A 247 3.06 -9.75 6.28
C ILE A 247 1.84 -9.33 5.45
N PHE A 248 1.23 -10.22 4.66
CA PHE A 248 0.06 -9.85 3.86
C PHE A 248 -1.16 -9.51 4.72
N THR A 249 -1.32 -10.16 5.87
CA THR A 249 -2.35 -9.78 6.86
C THR A 249 -2.08 -8.38 7.39
N PHE A 250 -0.84 -8.07 7.77
CA PHE A 250 -0.47 -6.71 8.18
C PHE A 250 -0.70 -5.69 7.06
N VAL A 251 -0.38 -6.03 5.81
CA VAL A 251 -0.64 -5.15 4.65
C VAL A 251 -2.13 -4.84 4.51
N ALA A 252 -3.00 -5.84 4.65
CA ALA A 252 -4.45 -5.62 4.63
C ALA A 252 -4.89 -4.67 5.75
N LEU A 253 -4.48 -4.96 7.00
CA LEU A 253 -4.81 -4.15 8.18
C LEU A 253 -4.28 -2.72 8.09
N TRP A 254 -3.09 -2.54 7.50
CA TRP A 254 -2.48 -1.23 7.29
C TRP A 254 -3.24 -0.40 6.25
N HIS A 255 -3.92 -1.03 5.29
CA HIS A 255 -4.72 -0.31 4.31
C HIS A 255 -6.08 0.10 4.90
N ASP A 256 -6.88 -0.86 5.35
CA ASP A 256 -8.13 -0.63 6.07
C ASP A 256 -8.62 -1.94 6.71
N LEU A 257 -9.44 -1.85 7.76
CA LEU A 257 -10.09 -3.01 8.37
C LEU A 257 -11.36 -3.38 7.59
N GLU A 258 -11.20 -3.73 6.33
CA GLU A 258 -12.26 -4.21 5.44
C GLU A 258 -12.04 -5.70 5.16
N TRP A 259 -13.06 -6.54 5.37
CA TRP A 259 -12.97 -7.98 5.13
C TRP A 259 -12.57 -8.32 3.69
N ARG A 260 -12.93 -7.44 2.74
CA ARG A 260 -12.50 -7.54 1.34
C ARG A 260 -10.98 -7.48 1.18
N LEU A 261 -10.30 -6.61 1.93
CA LEU A 261 -8.84 -6.48 1.86
C LEU A 261 -8.16 -7.68 2.50
N ILE A 262 -8.71 -8.20 3.59
CA ILE A 262 -8.20 -9.42 4.25
C ILE A 262 -8.36 -10.63 3.32
N GLY A 263 -9.55 -10.81 2.73
CA GLY A 263 -9.81 -11.88 1.76
C GLY A 263 -8.90 -11.80 0.53
N TRP A 264 -8.69 -10.60 -0.01
CA TRP A 264 -7.74 -10.36 -1.09
C TRP A 264 -6.29 -10.69 -0.71
N ALA A 265 -5.87 -10.33 0.51
CA ALA A 265 -4.53 -10.62 1.00
C ALA A 265 -4.29 -12.13 1.15
N TRP A 266 -5.25 -12.86 1.72
CA TRP A 266 -5.13 -14.32 1.86
C TRP A 266 -5.20 -15.05 0.53
N LEU A 267 -6.04 -14.58 -0.40
CA LEU A 267 -6.04 -15.10 -1.77
C LEU A 267 -4.66 -14.89 -2.43
N THR A 268 -4.02 -13.74 -2.19
CA THR A 268 -2.66 -13.47 -2.66
C THR A 268 -1.64 -14.42 -2.02
N CYS A 269 -1.76 -14.73 -0.72
CA CYS A 269 -0.92 -15.75 -0.05
C CYS A 269 -1.06 -17.14 -0.70
N VAL A 270 -2.29 -17.52 -1.06
CA VAL A 270 -2.55 -18.78 -1.76
C VAL A 270 -1.84 -18.80 -3.11
N PHE A 271 -1.86 -17.72 -3.89
CA PHE A 271 -1.12 -17.64 -5.16
C PHE A 271 0.40 -17.62 -4.99
N PHE A 272 0.92 -17.06 -3.89
CA PHE A 272 2.35 -17.12 -3.57
C PHE A 272 2.84 -18.52 -3.20
N THR A 273 1.97 -19.35 -2.66
CA THR A 273 2.35 -20.65 -2.09
C THR A 273 2.94 -21.59 -3.16
N PRO A 274 2.30 -21.79 -4.34
CA PRO A 274 2.89 -22.57 -5.43
C PRO A 274 4.23 -22.06 -5.92
N GLU A 275 4.44 -20.74 -5.99
CA GLU A 275 5.71 -20.15 -6.42
C GLU A 275 6.84 -20.48 -5.42
N ILE A 276 6.54 -20.37 -4.11
CA ILE A 276 7.50 -20.69 -3.05
C ILE A 276 7.78 -22.19 -2.99
N VAL A 277 6.75 -23.03 -3.10
CA VAL A 277 6.89 -24.49 -3.11
C VAL A 277 7.63 -24.95 -4.36
N GLY A 278 7.32 -24.41 -5.54
CA GLY A 278 8.01 -24.70 -6.79
C GLY A 278 9.50 -24.31 -6.75
N PHE A 279 9.84 -23.23 -6.04
CA PHE A 279 11.24 -22.83 -5.82
C PHE A 279 11.98 -23.76 -4.83
N VAL A 280 11.28 -24.30 -3.83
CA VAL A 280 11.87 -25.19 -2.81
C VAL A 280 11.99 -26.65 -3.28
N VAL A 281 11.05 -27.11 -4.11
CA VAL A 281 10.98 -28.50 -4.60
C VAL A 281 11.65 -28.66 -5.98
N GLY A 282 11.92 -27.56 -6.69
CA GLY A 282 12.48 -27.59 -8.05
C GLY A 282 11.44 -27.90 -9.13
N THR A 283 11.87 -27.95 -10.40
CA THR A 283 11.01 -28.29 -11.56
C THR A 283 10.31 -29.64 -11.42
N ASP A 284 10.88 -30.54 -10.61
CA ASP A 284 10.38 -31.88 -10.36
C ASP A 284 9.10 -31.88 -9.51
N GLY A 285 8.84 -30.83 -8.73
CA GLY A 285 7.58 -30.62 -8.00
C GLY A 285 6.51 -29.88 -8.82
N ILE A 286 6.93 -29.10 -9.82
CA ILE A 286 6.04 -28.35 -10.72
C ILE A 286 5.34 -29.29 -11.70
N LEU A 287 6.04 -30.33 -12.19
CA LEU A 287 5.47 -31.29 -13.14
C LEU A 287 4.25 -32.06 -12.58
N PRO A 288 4.28 -32.65 -11.38
CA PRO A 288 3.10 -33.30 -10.79
C PRO A 288 2.00 -32.31 -10.38
N PHE A 289 2.35 -31.09 -9.96
CA PHE A 289 1.36 -30.04 -9.69
C PHE A 289 0.67 -29.58 -10.98
N ALA A 290 1.42 -29.30 -12.04
CA ALA A 290 0.90 -28.93 -13.35
C ALA A 290 0.11 -30.07 -13.99
N GLN A 291 0.54 -31.33 -13.81
CA GLN A 291 -0.24 -32.51 -14.21
C GLN A 291 -1.56 -32.59 -13.44
N ARG A 292 -1.59 -32.37 -12.12
CA ARG A 292 -2.86 -32.32 -11.38
C ARG A 292 -3.75 -31.15 -11.82
N CYS A 293 -3.17 -29.98 -12.09
CA CYS A 293 -3.93 -28.85 -12.63
C CYS A 293 -4.50 -29.12 -14.04
N LEU A 294 -3.79 -29.83 -14.90
CA LEU A 294 -4.19 -30.05 -16.29
C LEU A 294 -5.01 -31.34 -16.50
N LEU A 295 -4.81 -32.36 -15.66
CA LEU A 295 -5.35 -33.71 -15.84
C LEU A 295 -6.39 -34.11 -14.78
N GLU A 296 -6.47 -33.41 -13.64
CA GLU A 296 -7.52 -33.64 -12.64
C GLU A 296 -8.58 -32.53 -12.68
N PRO A 297 -9.70 -32.73 -13.42
CA PRO A 297 -10.77 -31.75 -13.49
C PRO A 297 -11.37 -31.42 -12.12
N TRP A 298 -11.28 -32.34 -11.14
CA TRP A 298 -11.75 -32.12 -9.77
C TRP A 298 -10.86 -31.18 -8.95
N PHE A 299 -9.55 -31.14 -9.21
CA PHE A 299 -8.64 -30.19 -8.56
C PHE A 299 -8.88 -28.76 -9.07
N MET A 300 -9.06 -28.61 -10.39
CA MET A 300 -9.45 -27.33 -10.99
C MET A 300 -10.86 -26.91 -10.60
N LEU A 301 -11.82 -27.84 -10.55
CA LEU A 301 -13.16 -27.56 -10.06
C LEU A 301 -13.12 -27.17 -8.59
N GLY A 302 -12.36 -27.87 -7.74
CA GLY A 302 -12.19 -27.53 -6.33
C GLY A 302 -11.54 -26.16 -6.14
N THR A 303 -10.46 -25.87 -6.86
CA THR A 303 -9.80 -24.55 -6.84
C THR A 303 -10.75 -23.47 -7.36
N PHE A 304 -11.46 -23.71 -8.45
CA PHE A 304 -12.45 -22.79 -9.00
C PHE A 304 -13.61 -22.57 -8.03
N VAL A 305 -14.14 -23.62 -7.40
CA VAL A 305 -15.21 -23.53 -6.40
C VAL A 305 -14.71 -22.77 -5.16
N VAL A 306 -13.48 -22.99 -4.70
CA VAL A 306 -12.91 -22.25 -3.57
C VAL A 306 -12.70 -20.78 -3.92
N CYS A 307 -12.09 -20.46 -5.06
CA CYS A 307 -11.91 -19.09 -5.53
C CYS A 307 -13.24 -18.39 -5.81
N PHE A 308 -14.19 -19.08 -6.45
CA PHE A 308 -15.53 -18.59 -6.74
C PHE A 308 -16.32 -18.38 -5.45
N SER A 309 -16.29 -19.31 -4.51
CA SER A 309 -16.95 -19.18 -3.20
C SER A 309 -16.35 -18.05 -2.39
N ALA A 310 -15.02 -17.90 -2.40
CA ALA A 310 -14.36 -16.76 -1.75
C ALA A 310 -14.79 -15.42 -2.37
N VAL A 311 -14.93 -15.36 -3.70
CA VAL A 311 -15.43 -14.19 -4.42
C VAL A 311 -16.92 -13.94 -4.14
N GLN A 312 -17.75 -14.99 -4.07
CA GLN A 312 -19.17 -14.87 -3.73
C GLN A 312 -19.37 -14.43 -2.28
N ILE A 313 -18.60 -14.99 -1.33
CA ILE A 313 -18.58 -14.55 0.07
C ILE A 313 -18.16 -13.08 0.14
N MET A 314 -17.15 -12.67 -0.62
CA MET A 314 -16.75 -11.26 -0.70
C MET A 314 -17.88 -10.37 -1.26
N PHE A 315 -18.63 -10.82 -2.27
CA PHE A 315 -19.78 -10.08 -2.80
C PHE A 315 -20.97 -10.03 -1.83
N GLU A 316 -21.22 -11.11 -1.07
CA GLU A 316 -22.29 -11.13 -0.07
C GLU A 316 -21.93 -10.32 1.18
N LEU A 317 -20.68 -10.36 1.63
CA LEU A 317 -20.19 -9.46 2.68
C LEU A 317 -20.36 -7.99 2.24
N ARG A 318 -20.04 -7.68 0.98
CA ARG A 318 -20.30 -6.35 0.41
C ARG A 318 -21.79 -6.00 0.40
N SER A 319 -22.68 -6.93 0.05
CA SER A 319 -24.12 -6.68 0.02
C SER A 319 -24.67 -6.44 1.43
N VAL A 320 -24.14 -7.14 2.45
CA VAL A 320 -24.45 -6.92 3.87
C VAL A 320 -23.97 -5.54 4.32
N GLU A 321 -22.74 -5.14 4.00
CA GLU A 321 -22.20 -3.82 4.36
C GLU A 321 -23.00 -2.67 3.75
N GLN A 322 -23.39 -2.78 2.48
CA GLN A 322 -24.23 -1.79 1.82
C GLN A 322 -25.63 -1.70 2.47
N ARG A 323 -26.21 -2.83 2.85
CA ARG A 323 -27.48 -2.88 3.60
C ARG A 323 -27.36 -2.22 4.98
N GLN A 324 -26.26 -2.46 5.70
CA GLN A 324 -26.01 -1.82 6.99
C GLN A 324 -25.82 -0.30 6.86
N GLN A 325 -25.04 0.15 5.88
CA GLN A 325 -24.84 1.59 5.63
C GLN A 325 -26.16 2.29 5.25
N ALA A 326 -26.98 1.65 4.41
CA ALA A 326 -28.30 2.15 4.06
C ALA A 326 -29.26 2.20 5.28
N ALA A 327 -29.25 1.17 6.13
CA ALA A 327 -30.07 1.12 7.34
C ALA A 327 -29.68 2.19 8.38
N VAL A 328 -28.39 2.50 8.50
CA VAL A 328 -27.90 3.59 9.37
C VAL A 328 -28.32 4.95 8.83
N GLN A 329 -28.28 5.15 7.50
CA GLN A 329 -28.75 6.39 6.87
C GLN A 329 -30.27 6.57 6.95
N SER A 330 -31.06 5.50 6.80
CA SER A 330 -32.51 5.60 6.94
C SER A 330 -32.94 5.87 8.37
N SER A 331 -32.29 5.24 9.36
CA SER A 331 -32.55 5.48 10.79
C SER A 331 -32.22 6.91 11.22
N SER A 332 -31.12 7.48 10.73
CA SER A 332 -30.77 8.88 11.02
C SER A 332 -31.74 9.88 10.39
N MET A 333 -32.17 9.63 9.15
CA MET A 333 -33.21 10.44 8.49
C MET A 333 -34.56 10.36 9.22
N HIS A 334 -34.93 9.18 9.73
CA HIS A 334 -36.18 9.02 10.46
C HIS A 334 -36.15 9.73 11.82
N SER A 335 -35.03 9.67 12.54
CA SER A 335 -34.81 10.42 13.79
C SER A 335 -34.90 11.94 13.57
N HIS A 336 -34.28 12.45 12.50
CA HIS A 336 -34.38 13.88 12.14
C HIS A 336 -35.80 14.31 11.78
N ALA A 337 -36.56 13.47 11.05
CA ALA A 337 -37.95 13.76 10.71
C ALA A 337 -38.87 13.79 11.93
N VAL A 338 -38.70 12.85 12.88
CA VAL A 338 -39.48 12.81 14.13
C VAL A 338 -39.14 13.98 15.06
N THR A 339 -37.89 14.42 15.06
CA THR A 339 -37.48 15.59 15.87
C THR A 339 -38.05 16.90 15.32
N GLN A 340 -38.22 17.01 13.99
CA GLN A 340 -38.84 18.19 13.36
C GLN A 340 -40.36 18.24 13.56
N THR A 341 -41.06 17.10 13.54
CA THR A 341 -42.51 17.07 13.81
C THR A 341 -42.87 17.21 15.28
N ALA A 342 -41.95 16.96 16.21
CA ALA A 342 -42.16 17.21 17.64
C ALA A 342 -41.91 18.67 18.05
N GLN A 343 -41.37 19.51 17.16
CA GLN A 343 -41.08 20.94 17.39
C GLN A 343 -42.07 21.90 16.70
N THR A 344 -43.10 21.37 16.05
CA THR A 344 -44.25 22.09 15.47
C THR A 344 -45.50 21.69 16.21
#